data_AF-A0A6G1RR26-F1
#
_entry.id   AF-A0A6G1RR26-F1
#
_cell.length_a   1.000
_cell.length_b   1.000
_cell.length_c   1.000
_cell.angle_alpha   90.00
_cell.angle_beta   90.00
_cell.angle_gamma   90.00
#
_symmetry.space_group_name_H-M   'P 1'
#
loop_
_entity.id
_entity.type
_entity.pdbx_description
1 polymer ?
#
loop_
_entity_poly.entity_id
_entity_poly.type
_entity_poly.pdbx_seq_one_letter_code
_entity_poly.pdbx_strand_id
1 'polypeptide(L)'
;TKHKTPIIKKSVNPQWNHTFVFSGLSSRDIRNVCLELTVWDKESLSSNIFLGGVRLNTGNGVSNGKEVDWMDSQGEEQHLWQKMIDSPGAAVEGILMLRSSMGKRRL
;
A
#
# COMPACT_ATOMS: atom_id res chain seq x y z
N THR A 1 -5.11 8.61 -6.71
CA THR A 1 -6.15 7.96 -7.55
C THR A 1 -6.37 6.54 -7.05
N LYS A 2 -7.55 5.95 -7.29
CA LYS A 2 -7.87 4.57 -6.86
C LYS A 2 -7.89 3.65 -8.08
N HIS A 3 -7.16 2.55 -8.00
CA HIS A 3 -7.11 1.51 -9.03
C HIS A 3 -7.50 0.16 -8.43
N LYS A 4 -7.92 -0.79 -9.27
CA LYS A 4 -8.33 -2.13 -8.86
C LYS A 4 -7.82 -3.16 -9.85
N THR A 5 -7.49 -4.34 -9.35
CA THR A 5 -7.17 -5.50 -10.18
C THR A 5 -8.46 -6.20 -10.66
N PRO A 6 -8.35 -7.12 -11.64
CA PRO A 6 -9.40 -8.09 -11.90
C PRO A 6 -9.70 -8.97 -10.68
N ILE A 7 -10.94 -9.42 -10.54
CA ILE A 7 -11.35 -10.35 -9.50
C ILE A 7 -10.93 -11.77 -9.89
N ILE A 8 -10.19 -12.44 -9.01
CA ILE A 8 -9.89 -13.87 -9.13
C ILE A 8 -10.84 -14.61 -8.21
N LYS A 9 -11.71 -15.45 -8.78
CA LYS A 9 -12.75 -16.17 -8.04
C LYS A 9 -12.19 -17.44 -7.41
N LYS A 10 -12.73 -17.80 -6.24
CA LYS A 10 -12.50 -19.10 -5.57
C LYS A 10 -11.02 -19.43 -5.35
N SER A 11 -10.22 -18.45 -4.91
CA SER A 11 -8.80 -18.68 -4.59
C SER A 11 -8.40 -17.92 -3.32
N VAL A 12 -7.65 -18.61 -2.45
CA VAL A 12 -6.98 -18.01 -1.27
C VAL A 12 -5.52 -17.67 -1.57
N ASN A 13 -5.02 -18.01 -2.76
CA ASN A 13 -3.68 -17.66 -3.26
C ASN A 13 -3.79 -17.01 -4.65
N PRO A 14 -4.47 -15.87 -4.78
CA PRO A 14 -4.62 -15.18 -6.07
C PRO A 14 -3.27 -14.69 -6.61
N GLN A 15 -3.05 -14.86 -7.92
CA GLN A 15 -1.92 -14.26 -8.65
C GLN A 15 -2.47 -13.27 -9.67
N TRP A 16 -2.35 -11.98 -9.40
CA TRP A 16 -2.90 -10.96 -10.29
C TRP A 16 -1.98 -10.59 -11.45
N ASN A 17 -0.65 -10.62 -11.23
CA ASN A 17 0.36 -10.19 -12.21
C ASN A 17 -0.05 -8.88 -12.92
N HIS A 18 -0.50 -7.90 -12.12
CA HIS A 18 -1.13 -6.68 -12.60
C HIS A 18 -0.27 -5.46 -12.23
N THR A 19 -0.02 -4.58 -13.19
CA THR A 19 0.80 -3.39 -13.02
C THR A 19 -0.05 -2.14 -12.97
N PHE A 20 0.10 -1.34 -11.91
CA PHE A 20 -0.45 0.00 -11.84
C PHE A 20 0.63 1.04 -12.15
N VAL A 21 0.26 2.10 -12.86
CA VAL A 21 1.15 3.22 -13.17
C VAL A 21 0.58 4.50 -12.55
N PHE A 22 1.40 5.18 -11.76
CA PHE A 22 1.08 6.47 -11.15
C PHE A 22 2.02 7.54 -11.74
N SER A 23 1.50 8.38 -12.63
CA SER A 23 2.25 9.45 -13.29
C SER A 23 2.12 10.79 -12.56
N GLY A 24 3.04 11.72 -12.83
CA GLY A 24 2.99 13.08 -12.31
C GLY A 24 3.54 13.25 -10.88
N LEU A 25 4.31 12.27 -10.40
CA LEU A 25 5.02 12.34 -9.12
C LEU A 25 6.51 12.63 -9.39
N SER A 26 7.03 13.66 -8.73
CA SER A 26 8.47 13.91 -8.66
C SER A 26 9.11 13.13 -7.51
N SER A 27 10.43 13.00 -7.51
CA SER A 27 11.17 12.36 -6.41
C SER A 27 10.94 13.02 -5.04
N ARG A 28 10.56 14.30 -5.00
CA ARG A 28 10.21 15.01 -3.76
C ARG A 28 8.83 14.60 -3.25
N ASP A 29 7.89 14.34 -4.16
CA ASP A 29 6.53 13.93 -3.81
C ASP A 29 6.53 12.54 -3.16
N ILE A 30 7.41 11.63 -3.61
CA ILE A 30 7.52 10.25 -3.09
C ILE A 30 7.73 10.21 -1.56
N ARG A 31 8.36 11.23 -0.97
CA ARG A 31 8.58 11.32 0.49
C ARG A 31 7.35 11.75 1.27
N ASN A 32 6.33 12.27 0.59
CA ASN A 32 5.11 12.86 1.17
C ASN A 32 3.82 12.12 0.77
N VAL A 33 3.92 11.02 0.03
CA VAL A 33 2.78 10.21 -0.41
C VAL A 33 2.79 8.84 0.25
N CYS A 34 1.66 8.16 0.14
CA CYS A 34 1.49 6.80 0.60
C CYS A 34 0.82 5.95 -0.48
N LEU A 35 1.40 4.78 -0.74
CA LEU A 35 0.75 3.72 -1.50
C LEU A 35 0.03 2.79 -0.51
N GLU A 36 -1.30 2.84 -0.50
CA GLU A 36 -2.13 1.91 0.27
C GLU A 36 -2.64 0.78 -0.64
N LEU A 37 -2.32 -0.46 -0.27
CA LEU A 37 -2.79 -1.66 -0.95
C LEU A 37 -3.73 -2.41 -0.01
N THR A 38 -4.92 -2.77 -0.48
CA THR A 38 -5.91 -3.50 0.33
C THR A 38 -6.46 -4.68 -0.45
N VAL A 39 -6.57 -5.81 0.24
CA VAL A 39 -7.12 -7.06 -0.26
C VAL A 39 -8.53 -7.21 0.28
N TRP A 40 -9.45 -7.53 -0.62
CA TRP A 40 -10.88 -7.66 -0.33
C TRP A 40 -11.42 -8.94 -0.91
N ASP A 41 -12.27 -9.62 -0.16
CA ASP A 41 -13.12 -10.68 -0.70
C ASP A 41 -14.35 -10.05 -1.36
N LYS A 42 -14.63 -10.47 -2.60
CA LYS A 42 -15.73 -9.93 -3.39
C LYS A 42 -16.97 -10.77 -3.20
N GLU A 43 -17.87 -10.27 -2.37
CA GLU A 43 -19.18 -10.86 -2.15
C GLU A 43 -20.21 -10.41 -3.21
N SER A 44 -21.13 -11.32 -3.53
CA SER A 44 -22.14 -11.09 -4.57
C SER A 44 -23.43 -10.48 -4.03
N LEU A 45 -23.81 -10.85 -2.80
CA LEU A 45 -25.10 -10.50 -2.17
C LEU A 45 -24.94 -9.73 -0.86
N SER A 46 -23.71 -9.48 -0.43
CA SER A 46 -23.37 -8.74 0.79
C SER A 46 -22.22 -7.76 0.54
N SER A 47 -21.87 -6.98 1.56
CA SER A 47 -20.70 -6.11 1.51
C SER A 47 -19.41 -6.93 1.38
N ASN A 48 -18.48 -6.42 0.59
CA ASN A 48 -17.15 -7.03 0.45
C ASN A 48 -16.45 -7.11 1.81
N ILE A 49 -15.73 -8.21 2.05
CA ILE A 49 -15.03 -8.45 3.30
C ILE A 49 -13.59 -7.93 3.16
N PHE A 50 -13.14 -7.10 4.10
CA PHE A 50 -11.76 -6.67 4.15
C PHE A 50 -10.89 -7.84 4.66
N LEU A 51 -9.87 -8.23 3.89
CA LEU A 51 -8.97 -9.33 4.25
C LEU A 51 -7.65 -8.83 4.84
N GLY A 52 -7.25 -7.61 4.50
CA GLY A 52 -6.05 -6.99 5.01
C GLY A 52 -5.47 -5.94 4.07
N GLY A 53 -4.44 -5.25 4.52
CA GLY A 53 -3.79 -4.24 3.69
C GLY A 53 -2.41 -3.86 4.20
N VAL A 54 -1.71 -3.07 3.40
CA VAL A 54 -0.41 -2.51 3.71
C VAL A 54 -0.37 -1.05 3.30
N ARG A 55 0.45 -0.26 3.97
CA ARG A 55 0.82 1.08 3.55
C ARG A 55 2.30 1.11 3.28
N LEU A 56 2.69 1.75 2.19
CA LEU A 56 4.08 1.98 1.82
C LEU A 56 4.30 3.48 1.76
N ASN A 57 5.04 3.97 2.74
CA ASN A 57 5.47 5.35 2.88
C ASN A 57 6.69 5.43 3.81
N THR A 58 7.17 6.65 4.05
CA THR A 58 8.36 6.88 4.88
C THR A 58 8.13 6.73 6.38
N GLY A 59 6.88 6.55 6.84
CA GLY A 59 6.58 6.26 8.25
C GLY A 59 6.80 7.41 9.23
N ASN A 60 6.97 8.64 8.73
CA ASN A 60 7.31 9.82 9.53
C ASN A 60 6.09 10.50 10.20
N GLY A 61 4.87 9.99 9.98
CA GLY A 61 3.63 10.60 10.49
C GLY A 61 3.28 11.96 9.90
N VAL A 62 4.01 12.45 8.88
CA VAL A 62 3.90 13.82 8.38
C VAL A 62 3.88 13.86 6.85
N SER A 63 2.91 14.58 6.29
CA SER A 63 2.88 14.91 4.86
C SER A 63 2.73 16.42 4.66
N ASN A 64 3.61 17.01 3.85
CA ASN A 64 3.59 18.45 3.56
C ASN A 64 3.54 19.34 4.82
N GLY A 65 4.28 18.94 5.87
CA GLY A 65 4.37 19.66 7.14
C GLY A 65 3.17 19.48 8.08
N LYS A 66 2.22 18.60 7.76
CA LYS A 66 1.06 18.31 8.63
C LYS A 66 1.11 16.88 9.13
N GLU A 67 0.79 16.69 10.41
CA GLU A 67 0.60 15.35 10.98
C GLU A 67 -0.57 14.63 10.31
N VAL A 68 -0.37 13.36 9.98
CA VAL A 68 -1.33 12.50 9.29
C VAL A 68 -1.23 11.07 9.80
N ASP A 69 -2.36 10.37 9.85
CA ASP A 69 -2.46 8.99 10.35
C ASP A 69 -2.07 7.92 9.33
N TRP A 70 -1.95 8.31 8.05
CA TRP A 70 -1.63 7.41 6.95
C TRP A 70 -0.14 7.35 6.60
N MET A 71 0.70 8.20 7.18
CA MET A 71 2.16 8.11 7.10
C MET A 71 2.72 7.20 8.20
N ASP A 72 2.11 6.04 8.40
CA ASP A 72 2.34 5.16 9.54
C ASP A 72 3.01 3.82 9.18
N SER A 73 3.73 3.76 8.05
CA SER A 73 4.52 2.57 7.68
C SER A 73 5.60 2.31 8.74
N GLN A 74 5.84 1.04 9.07
CA GLN A 74 6.84 0.61 10.05
C GLN A 74 7.49 -0.70 9.60
N GLY A 75 8.68 -1.02 10.10
CA GLY A 75 9.37 -2.28 9.79
C GLY A 75 9.52 -2.51 8.28
N GLU A 76 9.10 -3.69 7.81
CA GLU A 76 9.26 -4.11 6.42
C GLU A 76 8.54 -3.20 5.40
N GLU A 77 7.38 -2.62 5.76
CA GLU A 77 6.67 -1.68 4.88
C GLU A 77 7.52 -0.43 4.60
N GLN A 78 8.11 0.14 5.65
CA GLN A 78 8.96 1.31 5.56
C GLN A 78 10.27 0.97 4.85
N HIS A 79 10.87 -0.19 5.17
CA HIS A 79 12.10 -0.65 4.54
C HIS A 79 11.93 -0.83 3.03
N LEU A 80 10.84 -1.46 2.59
CA LEU A 80 10.57 -1.67 1.17
C LEU A 80 10.38 -0.35 0.42
N TRP A 81 9.64 0.59 1.02
CA TRP A 81 9.45 1.93 0.45
C TRP A 81 10.78 2.70 0.33
N GLN A 82 11.61 2.63 1.37
CA GLN A 82 12.91 3.29 1.39
C GLN A 82 13.84 2.71 0.32
N LYS A 83 13.90 1.38 0.18
CA LYS A 83 14.69 0.71 -0.85
C LYS A 83 14.28 1.13 -2.27
N MET A 84 12.98 1.34 -2.52
CA MET A 84 12.48 1.87 -3.79
C MET A 84 12.94 3.31 -4.04
N ILE A 85 12.88 4.17 -3.02
CA ILE A 85 13.37 5.56 -3.11
C ILE A 85 14.87 5.59 -3.43
N ASP A 86 15.65 4.72 -2.79
CA ASP A 86 17.11 4.68 -2.90
C ASP A 86 17.59 4.02 -4.19
N SER A 87 16.70 3.37 -4.94
CA SER A 87 17.01 2.68 -6.19
C SER A 87 16.20 3.21 -7.39
N PRO A 88 16.32 4.49 -7.78
CA PRO A 88 15.56 5.04 -8.90
C PRO A 88 15.79 4.26 -10.20
N GLY A 89 14.70 3.92 -10.90
CA GLY A 89 14.76 3.17 -12.16
C GLY A 89 14.92 1.65 -12.01
N ALA A 90 15.12 1.15 -10.80
CA ALA A 90 15.14 -0.29 -10.51
C ALA A 90 13.82 -0.74 -9.88
N ALA A 91 13.38 -1.95 -10.23
CA ALA A 91 12.27 -2.60 -9.55
C ALA A 91 12.71 -3.10 -8.17
N VAL A 92 11.85 -2.96 -7.18
CA VAL A 92 12.04 -3.51 -5.83
C VAL A 92 10.92 -4.47 -5.53
N GLU A 93 11.31 -5.70 -5.18
CA GLU A 93 10.39 -6.77 -4.78
C GLU A 93 10.46 -7.01 -3.28
N GLY A 94 9.34 -7.42 -2.68
CA GLY A 94 9.25 -7.71 -1.26
C GLY A 94 7.98 -8.49 -0.90
N ILE A 95 8.02 -9.16 0.24
CA ILE A 95 6.88 -9.87 0.83
C ILE A 95 6.47 -9.11 2.08
N LEU A 96 5.20 -8.75 2.18
CA LEU A 96 4.68 -7.96 3.29
C LEU A 96 3.53 -8.68 3.96
N MET A 97 3.56 -8.69 5.29
CA MET A 97 2.42 -9.16 6.08
C MET A 97 1.29 -8.14 6.03
N LEU A 98 0.09 -8.62 5.73
CA LEU A 98 -1.10 -7.76 5.71
C LEU A 98 -1.47 -7.36 7.15
N ARG A 99 -1.75 -6.07 7.34
CA ARG A 99 -2.40 -5.54 8.53
C ARG A 99 -3.85 -6.01 8.53
N SER A 100 -4.35 -6.42 9.70
CA SER A 100 -5.77 -6.77 9.91
C SER A 100 -6.70 -5.55 9.91
N SER A 101 -6.16 -4.33 10.00
CA SER A 101 -6.89 -3.07 9.90
C SER A 101 -6.00 -1.95 9.35
N MET A 102 -6.61 -1.03 8.59
CA MET A 102 -5.97 0.21 8.10
C MET A 102 -6.37 1.44 8.91
N GLY A 103 -7.10 1.24 10.02
CA GLY A 103 -7.45 2.31 10.94
C GLY A 103 -6.23 2.86 11.68
N LYS A 104 -6.41 4.02 12.33
CA LYS A 104 -5.38 4.63 13.17
C LYS A 104 -4.89 3.62 14.21
N ARG A 105 -3.60 3.31 14.23
CA ARG A 105 -3.00 2.49 15.29
C ARG A 105 -3.21 3.20 16.63
N ARG A 106 -3.85 2.50 17.57
CA ARG A 106 -3.85 2.91 18.97
C ARG A 106 -2.52 2.46 19.57
N LEU A 107 -1.75 3.41 20.09
CA LEU A 107 -0.56 3.13 20.91
C LEU A 107 -0.97 2.43 22.20
#